data_AF-A0AAV2I4U1-F1
#
_entry.id   AF-A0AAV2I4U1-F1
#
_cell.length_a   1.000
_cell.length_b   1.000
_cell.length_c   1.000
_cell.angle_alpha   90.00
_cell.angle_beta   90.00
_cell.angle_gamma   90.00
#
_symmetry.space_group_name_H-M   'P 1'
#
loop_
_entity.id
_entity.type
_entity.pdbx_description
1 polymer ?
#
loop_
_entity_poly.entity_id
_entity_poly.type
_entity_poly.pdbx_seq_one_letter_code
_entity_poly.pdbx_strand_id
1 'polypeptide(L)'
;KKLLFECALTADPAPAITWYKDNAVIQSSGRFNIRAEPRENKTYFLVLEINDVAAQDAGNYKVTAKNTLGESNATIRLNFD
;
A
#
# COMPACT_ATOMS: atom_id res chain seq x y z
N LYS A 1 15.34 11.02 -3.38
CA LYS A 1 14.70 10.82 -2.05
C LYS A 1 13.74 9.65 -2.17
N LYS A 2 13.64 8.77 -1.17
CA LYS A 2 12.72 7.62 -1.19
C LYS A 2 11.73 7.70 -0.03
N LEU A 3 10.50 7.26 -0.27
CA LEU A 3 9.46 7.14 0.74
C LEU A 3 8.94 5.71 0.74
N LEU A 4 8.72 5.16 1.93
CA LEU A 4 8.21 3.81 2.15
C LEU A 4 6.94 3.92 2.99
N PHE A 5 5.85 3.37 2.47
CA PHE A 5 4.66 3.08 3.26
C PHE A 5 4.64 1.60 3.58
N GLU A 6 4.70 1.28 4.87
CA GLU A 6 4.75 -0.08 5.37
C GLU A 6 3.47 -0.37 6.15
N CYS A 7 2.85 -1.52 5.87
CA CYS A 7 1.64 -1.96 6.55
C CYS A 7 1.73 -3.47 6.79
N ALA A 8 1.37 -3.91 7.99
CA ALA A 8 1.21 -5.32 8.30
C ALA A 8 -0.28 -5.61 8.51
N LEU A 9 -0.74 -6.75 7.99
CA LEU A 9 -2.10 -7.22 8.21
C LEU A 9 -2.13 -8.73 8.35
N THR A 10 -3.11 -9.25 9.07
CA THR A 10 -3.38 -10.69 9.16
C THR A 10 -4.67 -10.97 8.42
N ALA A 11 -4.64 -11.93 7.51
CA ALA A 11 -5.79 -12.29 6.69
C ALA A 11 -5.79 -13.77 6.31
N ASP A 12 -6.93 -14.40 6.47
CA ASP A 12 -7.17 -15.79 6.07
C ASP A 12 -8.61 -15.92 5.58
N PRO A 13 -8.84 -16.21 4.29
CA PRO A 13 -7.88 -16.54 3.22
C PRO A 13 -7.01 -15.37 2.74
N ALA A 14 -6.02 -15.69 1.89
CA ALA A 14 -5.09 -14.73 1.30
C ALA A 14 -5.82 -13.54 0.63
N PRO A 15 -5.49 -12.29 1.00
CA PRO A 15 -6.17 -11.13 0.47
C PRO A 15 -5.55 -10.63 -0.84
N ALA A 16 -6.39 -10.07 -1.70
CA ALA A 16 -5.97 -9.23 -2.80
C ALA A 16 -5.64 -7.83 -2.26
N ILE A 17 -4.41 -7.38 -2.52
CA ILE A 17 -3.91 -6.09 -2.06
C ILE A 17 -3.96 -5.08 -3.20
N THR A 18 -4.56 -3.91 -2.95
CA THR A 18 -4.59 -2.80 -3.90
C THR A 18 -4.23 -1.50 -3.19
N TRP A 19 -3.27 -0.77 -3.75
CA TRP A 19 -2.89 0.57 -3.30
C TRP A 19 -3.56 1.63 -4.16
N TYR A 20 -3.89 2.76 -3.55
CA TYR A 20 -4.52 3.90 -4.18
C TYR A 20 -3.81 5.18 -3.76
N LYS A 21 -3.74 6.16 -4.67
CA LYS A 21 -3.39 7.55 -4.38
C LYS A 21 -4.55 8.43 -4.85
N ASP A 22 -5.13 9.22 -3.96
CA ASP A 22 -6.25 10.13 -4.25
C ASP A 22 -7.36 9.47 -5.08
N ASN A 23 -7.72 8.24 -4.69
CA ASN A 23 -8.71 7.36 -5.31
C ASN A 23 -8.30 6.69 -6.64
N ALA A 24 -7.13 6.98 -7.19
CA ALA A 24 -6.58 6.28 -8.35
C ALA A 24 -5.76 5.05 -7.92
N VAL A 25 -5.93 3.91 -8.60
CA VAL A 25 -5.14 2.69 -8.32
C VAL A 25 -3.68 2.94 -8.67
N ILE A 26 -2.78 2.59 -7.75
CA ILE A 26 -1.34 2.60 -7.98
C ILE A 26 -0.96 1.24 -8.57
N GLN A 27 -0.32 1.25 -9.73
CA GLN A 27 0.29 0.08 -10.33
C GLN A 27 1.81 0.16 -10.15
N SER A 28 2.44 -0.99 -9.93
CA SER A 28 3.91 -1.07 -9.85
C SER A 28 4.49 -0.70 -11.21
N SER A 29 5.01 0.52 -11.32
CA SER A 29 5.57 1.06 -12.57
C SER A 29 6.42 2.29 -12.31
N GLY A 30 7.50 2.43 -13.07
CA GLY A 30 8.41 3.58 -12.99
C GLY A 30 8.94 3.82 -11.59
N ARG A 31 8.46 4.89 -10.94
CA ARG A 31 8.88 5.30 -9.58
C ARG A 31 8.21 4.51 -8.47
N PHE A 32 7.08 3.83 -8.73
CA PHE A 32 6.29 3.12 -7.74
C PHE A 32 6.62 1.62 -7.74
N ASN A 33 7.01 1.09 -6.59
CA ASN A 33 7.20 -0.34 -6.39
C ASN A 33 6.27 -0.84 -5.28
N ILE A 34 5.46 -1.85 -5.59
CA ILE A 34 4.55 -2.47 -4.63
C ILE A 34 5.06 -3.86 -4.30
N ARG A 35 5.16 -4.18 -3.01
CA ARG A 35 5.51 -5.51 -2.50
C ARG A 35 4.45 -5.98 -1.51
N ALA A 36 4.08 -7.25 -1.61
CA ALA A 36 3.21 -7.91 -0.66
C ALA A 36 3.87 -9.25 -0.29
N GLU A 37 4.50 -9.29 0.86
CA GLU A 37 5.28 -10.44 1.32
C GLU A 37 4.48 -11.22 2.36
N PRO A 38 4.09 -12.47 2.09
CA PRO A 38 3.50 -13.32 3.11
C PRO A 38 4.54 -13.63 4.19
N ARG A 39 4.09 -13.62 5.44
CA ARG A 39 4.83 -13.95 6.67
C ARG A 39 4.13 -15.11 7.38
N GLU A 40 4.73 -15.58 8.47
CA GLU A 40 4.13 -16.60 9.32
C GLU A 40 2.79 -16.13 9.91
N ASN A 41 1.97 -17.09 10.37
CA ASN A 41 0.68 -16.83 11.00
C ASN A 41 -0.30 -16.02 10.13
N LYS A 42 -0.35 -16.30 8.82
CA LYS A 42 -1.30 -15.66 7.88
C LYS A 42 -1.17 -14.13 7.84
N THR A 43 0.03 -13.64 8.13
CA THR A 43 0.35 -12.22 8.14
C THR A 43 0.97 -11.83 6.81
N TYR A 44 0.71 -10.62 6.35
CA TYR A 44 1.23 -10.05 5.11
C TYR A 44 1.90 -8.73 5.43
N PHE A 45 3.12 -8.57 4.96
CA PHE A 45 3.87 -7.33 5.03
C PHE A 45 3.78 -6.63 3.68
N LEU A 46 3.13 -5.48 3.67
CA LEU A 46 2.86 -4.68 2.48
C LEU A 46 3.77 -3.47 2.46
N VAL A 47 4.39 -3.23 1.31
CA VAL A 47 5.26 -2.08 1.10
C VAL A 47 4.85 -1.38 -0.19
N LEU A 48 4.61 -0.07 -0.10
CA LEU A 48 4.59 0.83 -1.25
C LEU A 48 5.83 1.73 -1.17
N GLU A 49 6.73 1.55 -2.12
CA GLU A 49 7.96 2.30 -2.26
C GLU A 49 7.82 3.32 -3.39
N ILE A 50 8.12 4.58 -3.10
CA ILE A 50 8.12 5.69 -4.05
C ILE A 50 9.54 6.21 -4.16
N ASN A 51 10.12 6.07 -5.35
CA ASN A 51 11.42 6.64 -5.71
C ASN A 51 11.26 8.06 -6.25
N ASP A 52 12.33 8.87 -6.13
CA ASP A 52 12.37 10.26 -6.57
C ASP A 52 11.16 11.09 -6.13
N VAL A 53 10.90 11.04 -4.83
CA VAL A 53 9.77 11.72 -4.19
C VAL A 53 9.82 13.22 -4.44
N ALA A 54 8.71 13.76 -4.92
CA ALA A 54 8.50 15.18 -5.24
C ALA A 54 7.21 15.71 -4.59
N ALA A 55 7.01 17.03 -4.57
CA ALA A 55 5.84 17.67 -3.95
C ALA A 55 4.50 17.14 -4.51
N GLN A 56 4.47 16.77 -5.79
CA GLN A 56 3.31 16.16 -6.45
C GLN A 56 2.90 14.80 -5.85
N ASP A 57 3.78 14.14 -5.11
CA ASP A 57 3.49 12.85 -4.48
C ASP A 57 2.69 13.03 -3.18
N ALA A 58 2.47 14.26 -2.70
CA ALA A 58 1.52 14.55 -1.62
C ALA A 58 0.12 14.07 -2.01
N GLY A 59 -0.67 13.67 -1.01
CA GLY A 59 -2.01 13.13 -1.24
C GLY A 59 -2.41 12.07 -0.22
N ASN A 60 -3.57 11.45 -0.45
CA ASN A 60 -4.10 10.38 0.38
C ASN A 60 -3.77 9.02 -0.24
N TYR A 61 -2.92 8.26 0.44
CA TYR A 61 -2.59 6.89 0.09
C TYR A 61 -3.51 5.94 0.83
N LYS A 62 -4.20 5.05 0.13
CA LYS A 62 -5.06 4.03 0.73
C LYS A 62 -4.59 2.66 0.30
N VAL A 63 -4.48 1.73 1.24
CA VAL A 63 -4.32 0.30 0.95
C VAL A 63 -5.61 -0.42 1.29
N THR A 64 -6.06 -1.27 0.39
CA THR A 64 -7.22 -2.14 0.58
C THR A 64 -6.77 -3.59 0.46
N ALA A 65 -7.15 -4.39 1.45
CA ALA A 65 -6.94 -5.82 1.51
C ALA A 65 -8.30 -6.51 1.50
N LYS A 66 -8.60 -7.25 0.43
CA LYS A 66 -9.89 -7.91 0.23
C LYS A 66 -9.73 -9.41 0.08
N ASN A 67 -10.46 -10.21 0.84
CA ASN A 67 -10.54 -11.65 0.66
C ASN A 67 -12.01 -12.09 0.49
N THR A 68 -12.25 -13.40 0.45
CA THR A 68 -13.59 -13.98 0.29
C THR A 68 -14.51 -13.75 1.50
N LEU A 69 -13.94 -13.40 2.66
CA LEU A 69 -14.68 -13.20 3.91
C LEU A 69 -14.96 -11.72 4.19
N GLY A 70 -14.23 -10.79 3.56
CA GLY A 70 -14.42 -9.36 3.76
C GLY A 70 -13.33 -8.49 3.16
N GLU A 71 -13.32 -7.23 3.59
CA GLU A 71 -12.40 -6.20 3.14
C GLU A 71 -11.95 -5.35 4.33
N SER A 72 -10.69 -4.95 4.34
CA SER A 72 -10.12 -4.00 5.28
C SER A 72 -9.31 -2.95 4.53
N ASN A 73 -9.24 -1.73 5.09
CA ASN A 73 -8.55 -0.61 4.46
C ASN A 73 -7.82 0.26 5.47
N ALA A 74 -6.63 0.74 5.10
CA ALA A 74 -5.87 1.74 5.85
C ALA A 74 -5.57 2.94 4.95
N THR A 75 -5.64 4.15 5.50
CA THR A 75 -5.39 5.40 4.77
C THR A 75 -4.30 6.20 5.47
N ILE A 76 -3.36 6.71 4.70
CA ILE A 76 -2.21 7.52 5.13
C ILE A 76 -2.22 8.79 4.31
N ARG A 77 -2.16 9.95 4.99
CA ARG A 77 -2.11 11.25 4.33
C ARG A 77 -0.67 11.75 4.33
N LEU A 78 -0.12 12.00 3.15
CA LEU A 78 1.23 12.51 2.97
C LEU A 78 1.17 14.00 2.61
N ASN A 79 1.80 14.82 3.46
CA ASN A 79 2.00 16.25 3.23
C ASN A 79 3.50 16.56 3.26
N PHE A 80 3.93 17.52 2.44
CA PHE A 80 5.26 18.13 2.53
C PHE A 80 5.05 19.54 3.08
N ASP A 81 5.50 19.78 4.32
CA ASP A 81 5.70 21.13 4.86
C ASP A 81 7.09 21.66 4.46
#